data_AF-A0A1U7D5E3-F1
#
_entry.id   AF-A0A1U7D5E3-F1
#
_cell.length_a   1.000
_cell.length_b   1.000
_cell.length_c   1.000
_cell.angle_alpha   90.00
_cell.angle_beta   90.00
_cell.angle_gamma   90.00
#
_symmetry.space_group_name_H-M   'P 1'
#
loop_
_entity.id
_entity.type
_entity.pdbx_description
1 polymer ?
#
loop_
_entity_poly.entity_id
_entity_poly.type
_entity_poly.pdbx_seq_one_letter_code
_entity_poly.pdbx_strand_id
1 'polypeptide(L)'
;MAYRDPDRMILPIGCSCIVQFQLQQSRLIEFALSTVSGAELFAGPFDWLISTPDASAAVLEAREIPLRGLDELELRNGLAQARRQDGLYFWHINKEIGKPALQLDSLDELAPAEAAIVGKYRALSERFGAGDRALCCLWSNIQPNLQIAAGMVDRPWSDFHLTEARYAALRQACARLPAASVTMRFVCRPEDVSPDLHHRPDVHLLPLARSDAYKGEPDLFHPVFEDIFKATGAGDTLHGI
;
A
#
# COMPACT_ATOMS: atom_id res chain seq x y z
N MET A 1 3.67 -2.79 5.74
CA MET A 1 4.06 -4.22 5.75
C MET A 1 4.01 -4.79 4.33
N ALA A 2 4.81 -5.80 4.03
CA ALA A 2 4.85 -6.63 2.82
C ALA A 2 5.11 -8.09 3.26
N TYR A 3 4.74 -9.06 2.43
CA TYR A 3 4.98 -10.48 2.65
C TYR A 3 5.96 -11.01 1.61
N ARG A 4 6.84 -11.93 2.01
CA ARG A 4 7.76 -12.61 1.10
C ARG A 4 7.91 -14.06 1.52
N ASP A 5 8.03 -14.94 0.54
CA ASP A 5 8.53 -16.31 0.67
C ASP A 5 9.57 -16.57 -0.44
N PRO A 6 10.21 -17.76 -0.50
CA PRO A 6 11.23 -18.04 -1.51
C PRO A 6 10.77 -17.90 -2.97
N ASP A 7 9.48 -18.02 -3.25
CA ASP A 7 8.93 -18.02 -4.61
C ASP A 7 8.24 -16.70 -4.98
N ARG A 8 7.76 -15.92 -3.99
CA ARG A 8 7.02 -14.68 -4.26
C ARG A 8 7.14 -13.61 -3.19
N MET A 9 6.84 -12.38 -3.59
CA MET A 9 6.60 -11.24 -2.73
C MET A 9 5.20 -10.66 -2.99
N ILE A 10 4.45 -10.37 -1.93
CA ILE A 10 3.26 -9.53 -1.97
C ILE A 10 3.65 -8.15 -1.48
N LEU A 11 3.63 -7.18 -2.39
CA LEU A 11 4.04 -5.81 -2.15
C LEU A 11 2.81 -4.89 -2.17
N PRO A 12 2.38 -4.38 -1.00
CA PRO A 12 1.39 -3.31 -0.96
C PRO A 12 1.94 -2.06 -1.61
N ILE A 13 1.16 -1.50 -2.52
CA ILE A 13 1.49 -0.27 -3.23
C ILE A 13 0.35 0.72 -3.02
N GLY A 14 0.59 1.68 -2.13
CA GLY A 14 -0.19 2.90 -2.01
C GLY A 14 -1.63 2.80 -1.50
N CYS A 15 -2.27 3.98 -1.54
CA CYS A 15 -3.65 4.34 -1.20
C CYS A 15 -4.14 4.08 0.23
N SER A 16 -3.69 3.03 0.91
CA SER A 16 -4.17 2.77 2.26
C SER A 16 -3.25 1.88 3.10
N CYS A 17 -3.18 2.17 4.40
CA CYS A 17 -2.53 1.31 5.38
C CYS A 17 -3.32 0.00 5.66
N ILE A 18 -4.56 -0.13 5.19
CA ILE A 18 -5.39 -1.33 5.42
C ILE A 18 -4.76 -2.60 4.87
N VAL A 19 -4.07 -2.53 3.72
CA VAL A 19 -3.39 -3.70 3.14
C VAL A 19 -2.34 -4.25 4.10
N GLN A 20 -1.65 -3.37 4.83
CA GLN A 20 -0.60 -3.75 5.77
C GLN A 20 -1.20 -4.48 6.96
N PHE A 21 -2.32 -3.99 7.48
CA PHE A 21 -3.08 -4.64 8.53
C PHE A 21 -3.63 -6.00 8.07
N GLN A 22 -4.15 -6.08 6.84
CA GLN A 22 -4.68 -7.33 6.29
C GLN A 22 -3.60 -8.39 6.09
N LEU A 23 -2.39 -8.00 5.70
CA LEU A 23 -1.25 -8.92 5.69
C LEU A 23 -0.90 -9.43 7.10
N GLN A 24 -0.99 -8.58 8.12
CA GLN A 24 -0.66 -8.96 9.50
C GLN A 24 -1.73 -9.84 10.17
N GLN A 25 -3.00 -9.72 9.75
CA GLN A 25 -4.12 -10.38 10.41
C GLN A 25 -4.76 -11.50 9.58
N SER A 26 -4.28 -11.75 8.37
CA SER A 26 -4.82 -12.83 7.56
C SER A 26 -4.35 -14.18 8.05
N ARG A 27 -5.31 -15.10 8.18
CA ARG A 27 -5.06 -16.49 8.55
C ARG A 27 -4.24 -17.23 7.49
N LEU A 28 -4.41 -16.87 6.21
CA LEU A 28 -3.62 -17.45 5.11
C LEU A 28 -2.16 -17.02 5.19
N ILE A 29 -1.91 -15.75 5.49
CA ILE A 29 -0.54 -15.26 5.69
C ILE A 29 0.08 -15.89 6.94
N GLU A 30 -0.66 -15.94 8.06
CA GLU A 30 -0.21 -16.61 9.29
C GLU A 30 0.16 -18.08 9.04
N PHE A 31 -0.70 -18.82 8.33
CA PHE A 31 -0.42 -20.19 7.97
C PHE A 31 0.84 -20.30 7.11
N ALA A 32 0.98 -19.47 6.08
CA ALA A 32 2.15 -19.47 5.20
C ALA A 32 3.45 -19.16 5.97
N LEU A 33 3.43 -18.22 6.93
CA LEU A 33 4.56 -17.92 7.80
C LEU A 33 4.97 -19.12 8.68
N SER A 34 4.01 -19.95 9.09
CA SER A 34 4.28 -21.13 9.94
C SER A 34 4.73 -22.37 9.15
N THR A 35 4.49 -22.40 7.84
CA THR A 35 4.67 -23.62 7.01
C THR A 35 5.72 -23.47 5.92
N VAL A 36 5.95 -22.26 5.39
CA VAL A 36 6.89 -22.00 4.31
C VAL A 36 8.20 -21.50 4.90
N SER A 37 9.26 -22.30 4.76
CA SER A 37 10.60 -21.94 5.23
C SER A 37 11.09 -20.66 4.52
N GLY A 38 11.54 -19.68 5.30
CA GLY A 38 11.98 -18.38 4.78
C GLY A 38 10.86 -17.39 4.48
N ALA A 39 9.60 -17.72 4.79
CA ALA A 39 8.52 -16.74 4.72
C ALA A 39 8.64 -15.68 5.83
N GLU A 40 8.41 -14.42 5.49
CA GLU A 40 8.52 -13.30 6.43
C GLU A 40 7.54 -12.16 6.13
N LEU A 41 7.28 -11.36 7.17
CA LEU A 41 6.64 -10.05 7.07
C LEU A 41 7.66 -8.95 7.37
N PHE A 42 7.71 -7.95 6.51
CA PHE A 42 8.71 -6.88 6.56
C PHE A 42 8.12 -5.55 6.05
N ALA A 43 8.69 -4.40 6.42
CA ALA A 43 8.15 -3.10 5.99
C ALA A 43 8.26 -2.86 4.46
N GLY A 44 7.18 -2.55 3.76
CA GLY A 44 7.25 -2.27 2.31
C GLY A 44 7.70 -0.84 1.99
N PRO A 45 8.08 -0.52 0.74
CA PRO A 45 8.27 0.85 0.26
C PRO A 45 7.14 1.83 0.63
N PHE A 46 5.89 1.37 0.62
CA PHE A 46 4.71 2.17 0.99
C PHE A 46 4.28 2.01 2.46
N ASP A 47 5.18 1.54 3.34
CA ASP A 47 4.89 1.35 4.76
C ASP A 47 4.43 2.67 5.40
N TRP A 48 3.19 2.64 5.92
CA TRP A 48 2.48 3.81 6.46
C TRP A 48 2.37 5.05 5.55
N LEU A 49 2.37 4.86 4.24
CA LEU A 49 2.08 5.91 3.27
C LEU A 49 0.63 5.81 2.79
N ILE A 50 0.00 6.97 2.58
CA ILE A 50 -1.24 7.09 1.80
C ILE A 50 -0.85 7.78 0.51
N SER A 51 -1.34 7.26 -0.61
CA SER A 51 -1.04 7.84 -1.92
C SER A 51 -2.19 7.71 -2.89
N THR A 52 -2.38 8.71 -3.74
CA THR A 52 -3.28 8.57 -4.89
C THR A 52 -2.75 7.49 -5.85
N PRO A 53 -3.57 6.93 -6.76
CA PRO A 53 -3.11 6.05 -7.84
C PRO A 53 -1.97 6.69 -8.65
N ASP A 54 -2.12 7.97 -8.99
CA ASP A 54 -1.15 8.71 -9.80
C ASP A 54 0.20 8.85 -9.07
N ALA A 55 0.17 9.19 -7.78
CA ALA A 55 1.37 9.26 -6.94
C ALA A 55 2.03 7.89 -6.76
N SER A 56 1.22 6.83 -6.61
CA SER A 56 1.72 5.46 -6.49
C SER A 56 2.44 5.04 -7.76
N ALA A 57 1.87 5.32 -8.94
CA ALA A 57 2.50 5.05 -10.22
C ALA A 57 3.83 5.81 -10.37
N ALA A 58 3.85 7.11 -10.06
CA ALA A 58 5.07 7.92 -10.14
C ALA A 58 6.20 7.40 -9.23
N VAL A 59 5.88 7.03 -7.98
CA VAL A 59 6.85 6.40 -7.05
C VAL A 59 7.37 5.07 -7.59
N LEU A 60 6.51 4.24 -8.16
CA LEU A 60 6.90 2.95 -8.74
C LEU A 60 7.81 3.11 -9.97
N GLU A 61 7.55 4.13 -10.80
CA GLU A 61 8.37 4.44 -11.97
C GLU A 61 9.74 5.00 -11.57
N ALA A 62 9.76 5.92 -10.61
CA ALA A 62 11.00 6.47 -10.06
C ALA A 62 11.79 5.46 -9.21
N ARG A 63 11.08 4.48 -8.64
CA ARG A 63 11.60 3.51 -7.65
C ARG A 63 12.25 4.20 -6.45
N GLU A 64 11.67 5.32 -6.03
CA GLU A 64 12.18 6.17 -4.96
C GLU A 64 11.00 6.79 -4.21
N ILE A 65 11.08 6.80 -2.88
CA ILE A 65 10.29 7.72 -2.06
C ILE A 65 11.08 9.04 -1.99
N PRO A 66 10.55 10.16 -2.51
CA PRO A 66 11.29 11.41 -2.62
C PRO A 66 11.35 12.14 -1.28
N LEU A 67 12.17 11.60 -0.37
CA LEU A 67 12.42 12.16 0.95
C LEU A 67 13.91 12.09 1.30
N ARG A 68 14.59 13.22 1.15
CA ARG A 68 16.02 13.41 1.45
C ARG A 68 16.27 14.21 2.72
N GLY A 69 15.27 14.97 3.15
CA GLY A 69 15.26 15.81 4.35
C GLY A 69 13.84 16.26 4.66
N LEU A 70 13.62 16.83 5.84
CA LEU A 70 12.30 17.34 6.24
C LEU A 70 11.88 18.57 5.42
N ASP A 71 12.82 19.26 4.77
CA ASP A 71 12.57 20.37 3.85
C ASP A 71 11.83 19.95 2.58
N GLU A 72 11.88 18.66 2.21
CA GLU A 72 11.08 18.09 1.12
C GLU A 72 9.63 17.80 1.54
N LEU A 73 9.25 18.10 2.78
CA LEU A 73 7.90 17.96 3.30
C LEU A 73 7.18 19.30 3.43
N GLU A 74 5.87 19.23 3.31
CA GLU A 74 4.95 20.28 3.76
C GLU A 74 3.89 19.68 4.68
N LEU A 75 3.32 20.52 5.53
CA LEU A 75 2.28 20.11 6.47
C LEU A 75 0.91 20.57 5.97
N ARG A 76 -0.05 19.66 5.92
CA ARG A 76 -1.46 19.97 5.63
C ARG A 76 -2.37 19.33 6.68
N ASN A 77 -3.06 20.16 7.45
CA ASN A 77 -3.92 19.76 8.58
C ASN A 77 -3.30 18.64 9.43
N GLY A 78 -2.04 18.83 9.85
CA GLY A 78 -1.36 17.88 10.71
C GLY A 78 -0.73 16.66 10.03
N LEU A 79 -0.83 16.53 8.70
CA LEU A 79 -0.22 15.45 7.93
C LEU A 79 0.94 15.94 7.06
N ALA A 80 2.06 15.22 7.11
CA ALA A 80 3.20 15.48 6.26
C ALA A 80 2.96 14.97 4.84
N GLN A 81 3.21 15.81 3.85
CA GLN A 81 3.09 15.52 2.41
C GLN A 81 4.44 15.74 1.73
N ALA A 82 4.79 14.91 0.75
CA ALA A 82 5.94 15.15 -0.11
C ALA A 82 5.70 16.36 -1.04
N ARG A 83 6.57 17.36 -1.01
CA ARG A 83 6.50 18.53 -1.91
C ARG A 83 6.72 18.16 -3.37
N ARG A 84 7.60 17.17 -3.62
CA ARG A 84 8.03 16.77 -4.96
C ARG A 84 7.17 15.67 -5.58
N GLN A 85 6.22 15.13 -4.81
CA GLN A 85 5.32 14.08 -5.25
C GLN A 85 3.91 14.39 -4.79
N ASP A 86 3.17 15.04 -5.67
CA ASP A 86 1.77 15.36 -5.43
C ASP A 86 0.97 14.08 -5.17
N GLY A 87 0.13 14.11 -4.15
CA GLY A 87 -0.68 12.96 -3.75
C GLY A 87 0.05 11.88 -2.95
N LEU A 88 1.26 12.12 -2.41
CA LEU A 88 1.98 11.22 -1.49
C LEU A 88 2.05 11.78 -0.06
N TYR A 89 1.53 11.01 0.89
CA TYR A 89 1.33 11.42 2.28
C TYR A 89 1.93 10.43 3.28
N PHE A 90 2.53 10.97 4.33
CA PHE A 90 3.16 10.19 5.40
C PHE A 90 2.22 10.09 6.60
N TRP A 91 1.34 9.08 6.58
CA TRP A 91 0.33 8.91 7.63
C TRP A 91 0.95 8.54 8.97
N HIS A 92 1.96 7.66 9.01
CA HIS A 92 2.80 7.47 10.20
C HIS A 92 4.27 7.70 9.84
N ILE A 93 4.63 8.97 9.68
CA ILE A 93 6.01 9.39 9.40
C ILE A 93 6.97 8.90 10.50
N ASN A 94 6.48 8.86 11.74
CA ASN A 94 7.04 8.16 12.88
C ASN A 94 5.89 7.43 13.61
N LYS A 95 6.13 6.29 14.27
CA LYS A 95 5.08 5.44 14.88
C LYS A 95 4.14 6.18 15.84
N GLU A 96 4.63 7.27 16.42
CA GLU A 96 3.92 8.11 17.39
C GLU A 96 3.19 9.32 16.77
N ILE A 97 3.30 9.57 15.46
CA ILE A 97 2.87 10.82 14.83
C ILE A 97 2.05 10.54 13.56
N GLY A 98 0.94 11.26 13.38
CA GLY A 98 0.04 11.19 12.22
C GLY A 98 -1.16 10.23 12.38
N LYS A 99 -1.46 9.83 13.62
CA LYS A 99 -2.83 9.38 13.95
C LYS A 99 -3.74 10.61 13.98
N PRO A 100 -5.07 10.48 13.75
CA PRO A 100 -5.98 11.64 13.82
C PRO A 100 -5.91 12.44 15.12
N ALA A 101 -5.54 11.79 16.23
CA ALA A 101 -5.35 12.41 17.55
C ALA A 101 -3.91 12.90 17.82
N LEU A 102 -2.95 12.63 16.93
CA LEU A 102 -1.52 12.94 17.06
C LEU A 102 -1.05 13.68 15.80
N GLN A 103 -1.77 14.76 15.47
CA GLN A 103 -1.44 15.66 14.37
C GLN A 103 -0.16 16.43 14.68
N LEU A 104 0.62 16.74 13.66
CA LEU A 104 1.76 17.65 13.79
C LEU A 104 1.26 19.09 13.80
N ASP A 105 1.75 19.91 14.72
CA ASP A 105 1.57 21.36 14.67
C ASP A 105 2.67 22.01 13.81
N SER A 106 3.89 21.44 13.85
CA SER A 106 5.04 21.87 13.04
C SER A 106 5.91 20.69 12.60
N LEU A 107 6.58 20.83 11.45
CA LEU A 107 7.60 19.88 11.01
C LEU A 107 8.85 19.89 11.92
N ASP A 108 9.08 20.97 12.67
CA ASP A 108 10.20 21.07 13.63
C ASP A 108 10.12 20.00 14.72
N GLU A 109 8.92 19.50 15.02
CA GLU A 109 8.70 18.38 15.95
C GLU A 109 9.37 17.08 15.48
N LEU A 110 9.60 16.95 14.17
CA LEU A 110 10.28 15.81 13.57
C LEU A 110 11.81 15.97 13.52
N ALA A 111 12.34 17.19 13.71
CA ALA A 111 13.76 17.49 13.57
C ALA A 111 14.67 16.57 14.41
N PRO A 112 14.33 16.22 15.68
CA PRO A 112 15.14 15.28 16.46
C PRO A 112 15.23 13.87 15.86
N ALA A 113 14.29 13.49 14.98
CA ALA A 113 14.20 12.18 14.36
C ALA A 113 14.48 12.17 12.85
N GLU A 114 14.88 13.31 12.27
CA GLU A 114 15.04 13.47 10.81
C GLU A 114 15.92 12.39 10.19
N ALA A 115 17.13 12.19 10.72
CA ALA A 115 18.07 11.21 10.20
C ALA A 115 17.49 9.78 10.20
N ALA A 116 16.71 9.44 11.22
CA ALA A 116 16.04 8.14 11.31
C ALA A 116 14.89 8.01 10.31
N ILE A 117 14.11 9.07 10.11
CA ILE A 117 13.00 9.13 9.14
C ILE A 117 13.55 8.99 7.71
N VAL A 118 14.53 9.82 7.33
CA VAL A 118 15.17 9.78 6.02
C VAL A 118 15.86 8.44 5.79
N GLY A 119 16.60 7.95 6.78
CA GLY A 119 17.25 6.64 6.73
C GLY A 119 16.26 5.49 6.49
N LYS A 120 15.10 5.52 7.17
CA LYS A 120 14.00 4.55 6.97
C LYS A 120 13.53 4.56 5.51
N TYR A 121 13.12 5.71 4.98
CA TYR A 121 12.54 5.76 3.63
C TYR A 121 13.56 5.50 2.51
N ARG A 122 14.84 5.82 2.74
CA ARG A 122 15.93 5.38 1.85
C ARG A 122 16.06 3.86 1.83
N ALA A 123 16.15 3.22 3.00
CA ALA A 123 16.25 1.76 3.11
C ALA A 123 15.01 1.03 2.56
N LEU A 124 13.83 1.63 2.69
CA LEU A 124 12.61 1.09 2.09
C LEU A 124 12.61 1.24 0.56
N SER A 125 13.17 2.31 0.01
CA SER A 125 13.28 2.52 -1.44
C SER A 125 14.22 1.49 -2.11
N GLU A 126 15.28 1.06 -1.44
CA GLU A 126 16.16 -0.01 -1.92
C GLU A 126 15.40 -1.32 -2.23
N ARG A 127 14.24 -1.54 -1.59
CA ARG A 127 13.41 -2.72 -1.81
C ARG A 127 12.71 -2.75 -3.17
N PHE A 128 12.61 -1.61 -3.87
CA PHE A 128 12.18 -1.61 -5.27
C PHE A 128 13.19 -2.31 -6.19
N GLY A 129 14.45 -2.45 -5.76
CA GLY A 129 15.52 -3.12 -6.51
C GLY A 129 15.65 -4.62 -6.23
N ALA A 130 14.84 -5.19 -5.32
CA ALA A 130 14.93 -6.61 -4.97
C ALA A 130 14.46 -7.48 -6.15
N GLY A 131 15.36 -8.33 -6.64
CA GLY A 131 15.11 -9.24 -7.76
C GLY A 131 14.30 -10.47 -7.36
N ASP A 132 12.99 -10.31 -7.14
CA ASP A 132 12.10 -11.41 -6.78
C ASP A 132 11.75 -12.31 -7.97
N ARG A 133 11.49 -13.60 -7.69
CA ARG A 133 11.02 -14.53 -8.73
C ARG A 133 9.60 -14.16 -9.19
N ALA A 134 8.69 -13.96 -8.25
CA ALA A 134 7.34 -13.46 -8.53
C ALA A 134 7.00 -12.29 -7.61
N LEU A 135 6.46 -11.23 -8.18
CA LEU A 135 6.02 -10.05 -7.45
C LEU A 135 4.53 -9.83 -7.69
N CYS A 136 3.73 -9.77 -6.63
CA CYS A 136 2.34 -9.36 -6.68
C CYS A 136 2.20 -7.98 -6.04
N CYS A 137 1.99 -6.96 -6.87
CA CYS A 137 1.68 -5.62 -6.41
C CYS A 137 0.19 -5.51 -6.01
N LEU A 138 -0.08 -5.06 -4.80
CA LEU A 138 -1.43 -4.99 -4.24
C LEU A 138 -1.81 -3.54 -3.92
N TRP A 139 -2.75 -2.97 -4.69
CA TRP A 139 -3.26 -1.61 -4.48
C TRP A 139 -4.65 -1.66 -3.86
N SER A 140 -4.97 -0.77 -2.91
CA SER A 140 -6.31 -0.73 -2.32
C SER A 140 -6.78 0.64 -1.85
N ASN A 141 -8.06 0.98 -2.13
CA ASN A 141 -8.74 2.18 -1.63
C ASN A 141 -9.89 1.90 -0.64
N ILE A 142 -9.99 0.68 -0.10
CA ILE A 142 -11.18 0.31 0.68
C ILE A 142 -11.15 0.76 2.14
N GLN A 143 -10.10 1.43 2.61
CA GLN A 143 -10.03 1.83 4.01
C GLN A 143 -11.25 2.66 4.42
N PRO A 144 -11.97 2.28 5.49
CA PRO A 144 -13.22 2.93 5.90
C PRO A 144 -13.14 4.44 6.07
N ASN A 145 -12.04 4.92 6.65
CA ASN A 145 -11.80 6.34 6.93
C ASN A 145 -10.91 7.02 5.89
N LEU A 146 -10.69 6.43 4.70
CA LEU A 146 -9.80 7.02 3.69
C LEU A 146 -10.32 8.37 3.17
N GLN A 147 -11.63 8.57 3.12
CA GLN A 147 -12.23 9.88 2.78
C GLN A 147 -11.88 10.98 3.80
N ILE A 148 -11.77 10.63 5.08
CA ILE A 148 -11.33 11.58 6.10
C ILE A 148 -9.88 11.94 5.84
N ALA A 149 -9.02 10.95 5.57
CA ALA A 149 -7.62 11.21 5.22
C ALA A 149 -7.49 12.11 3.97
N ALA A 150 -8.32 11.88 2.94
CA ALA A 150 -8.37 12.73 1.76
C ALA A 150 -8.79 14.18 2.10
N GLY A 151 -9.80 14.35 2.97
CA GLY A 151 -10.23 15.67 3.44
C GLY A 151 -9.15 16.40 4.26
N MET A 152 -8.40 15.67 5.11
CA MET A 152 -7.29 16.25 5.87
C MET A 152 -6.19 16.82 4.97
N VAL A 153 -6.02 16.30 3.75
CA VAL A 153 -5.00 16.79 2.81
C VAL A 153 -5.57 17.66 1.69
N ASP A 154 -6.82 18.12 1.85
CA ASP A 154 -7.55 18.95 0.89
C ASP A 154 -7.54 18.37 -0.54
N ARG A 155 -7.79 17.06 -0.64
CA ARG A 155 -7.86 16.35 -1.92
C ARG A 155 -9.30 16.03 -2.30
N PRO A 156 -9.67 16.20 -3.59
CA PRO A 156 -10.87 15.61 -4.14
C PRO A 156 -10.90 14.10 -3.91
N TRP A 157 -12.04 13.57 -3.46
CA TRP A 157 -12.20 12.13 -3.26
C TRP A 157 -11.98 11.34 -4.57
N SER A 158 -12.36 11.93 -5.69
CA SER A 158 -12.13 11.38 -7.04
C SER A 158 -10.66 11.06 -7.32
N ASP A 159 -9.70 11.67 -6.63
CA ASP A 159 -8.28 11.39 -6.82
C ASP A 159 -7.88 10.01 -6.28
N PHE A 160 -8.71 9.40 -5.43
CA PHE A 160 -8.50 8.06 -4.88
C PHE A 160 -9.29 6.97 -5.65
N HIS A 161 -9.99 7.36 -6.71
CA HIS A 161 -10.75 6.44 -7.56
C HIS A 161 -9.85 5.71 -8.54
N LEU A 162 -10.13 4.41 -8.74
CA LEU A 162 -9.48 3.61 -9.76
C LEU A 162 -10.23 3.78 -11.09
N THR A 163 -9.72 4.67 -11.94
CA THR A 163 -10.18 4.83 -13.32
C THR A 163 -9.43 3.89 -14.25
N GLU A 164 -9.92 3.68 -15.46
CA GLU A 164 -9.20 2.87 -16.46
C GLU A 164 -7.78 3.39 -16.76
N ALA A 165 -7.62 4.71 -16.85
CA ALA A 165 -6.31 5.33 -17.08
C ALA A 165 -5.35 5.06 -15.91
N ARG A 166 -5.83 5.18 -14.66
CA ARG A 166 -5.04 4.91 -13.45
C ARG A 166 -4.71 3.43 -13.29
N TYR A 167 -5.66 2.57 -13.60
CA TYR A 167 -5.45 1.11 -13.67
C TYR A 167 -4.33 0.78 -14.67
N ALA A 168 -4.37 1.34 -15.88
CA ALA A 168 -3.35 1.12 -16.90
C ALA A 168 -1.98 1.65 -16.48
N ALA A 169 -1.93 2.88 -15.95
CA ALA A 169 -0.69 3.51 -15.49
C ALA A 169 -0.02 2.70 -14.36
N LEU A 170 -0.80 2.27 -13.37
CA LEU A 170 -0.29 1.45 -12.26
C LEU A 170 0.25 0.11 -12.76
N ARG A 171 -0.51 -0.59 -13.63
CA ARG A 171 -0.03 -1.85 -14.22
C ARG A 171 1.27 -1.67 -14.99
N GLN A 172 1.37 -0.59 -15.76
CA GLN A 172 2.57 -0.27 -16.53
C GLN A 172 3.76 0.01 -15.60
N ALA A 173 3.56 0.77 -14.52
CA ALA A 173 4.59 1.06 -13.54
C ALA A 173 5.07 -0.22 -12.82
N CYS A 174 4.14 -1.06 -12.37
CA CYS A 174 4.46 -2.35 -11.73
C CYS A 174 5.20 -3.30 -12.67
N ALA A 175 4.76 -3.43 -13.94
CA ALA A 175 5.39 -4.32 -14.91
C ALA A 175 6.87 -4.01 -15.17
N ARG A 176 7.32 -2.79 -14.83
CA ARG A 176 8.72 -2.39 -14.92
C ARG A 176 9.55 -2.73 -13.67
N LEU A 177 8.96 -3.26 -12.60
CA LEU A 177 9.70 -3.64 -11.41
C LEU A 177 10.60 -4.86 -11.68
N PRO A 178 11.77 -4.95 -11.02
CA PRO A 178 12.73 -6.02 -11.27
C PRO A 178 12.27 -7.34 -10.64
N ALA A 179 11.43 -8.10 -11.34
CA ALA A 179 11.07 -9.47 -10.97
C ALA A 179 10.91 -10.33 -12.23
N ALA A 180 11.08 -11.65 -12.11
CA ALA A 180 10.91 -12.54 -13.27
C ALA A 180 9.44 -12.61 -13.73
N SER A 181 8.50 -12.39 -12.81
CA SER A 181 7.08 -12.18 -13.11
C SER A 181 6.50 -11.10 -12.21
N VAL A 182 5.72 -10.19 -12.78
CA VAL A 182 4.98 -9.18 -12.02
C VAL A 182 3.50 -9.32 -12.32
N THR A 183 2.71 -9.42 -11.25
CA THR A 183 1.26 -9.39 -11.29
C THR A 183 0.76 -8.23 -10.44
N MET A 184 -0.48 -7.83 -10.69
CA MET A 184 -1.13 -6.78 -9.92
C MET A 184 -2.48 -7.28 -9.43
N ARG A 185 -2.92 -6.77 -8.28
CA ARG A 185 -4.26 -6.93 -7.72
C ARG A 185 -4.73 -5.58 -7.22
N PHE A 186 -5.98 -5.27 -7.51
CA PHE A 186 -6.68 -4.09 -7.06
C PHE A 186 -7.79 -4.53 -6.12
N VAL A 187 -7.82 -3.99 -4.91
CA VAL A 187 -8.89 -4.25 -3.95
C VAL A 187 -9.64 -2.96 -3.71
N CYS A 188 -10.88 -2.92 -4.16
CA CYS A 188 -11.60 -1.66 -4.29
C CYS A 188 -13.05 -1.74 -3.83
N ARG A 189 -13.61 -0.56 -3.52
CA ARG A 189 -15.04 -0.40 -3.36
C ARG A 189 -15.70 -0.24 -4.73
N PRO A 190 -16.85 -0.89 -5.00
CA PRO A 190 -17.54 -0.75 -6.29
C PRO A 190 -17.78 0.70 -6.73
N GLU A 191 -18.11 1.58 -5.79
CA GLU A 191 -18.41 3.00 -6.05
C GLU A 191 -17.18 3.87 -6.32
N ASP A 192 -15.97 3.38 -6.02
CA ASP A 192 -14.70 4.12 -6.19
C ASP A 192 -13.88 3.58 -7.38
N VAL A 193 -14.53 2.86 -8.29
CA VAL A 193 -13.93 2.19 -9.45
C VAL A 193 -14.78 2.43 -10.69
N SER A 194 -14.14 2.71 -11.82
CA SER A 194 -14.82 2.75 -13.13
C SER A 194 -15.59 1.45 -13.38
N PRO A 195 -16.88 1.49 -13.77
CA PRO A 195 -17.69 0.30 -14.03
C PRO A 195 -17.05 -0.71 -15.00
N ASP A 196 -16.32 -0.22 -16.01
CA ASP A 196 -15.62 -1.04 -17.00
C ASP A 196 -14.45 -1.85 -16.41
N LEU A 197 -14.08 -1.61 -15.16
CA LEU A 197 -13.09 -2.42 -14.44
C LEU A 197 -13.71 -3.49 -13.54
N HIS A 198 -15.03 -3.48 -13.31
CA HIS A 198 -15.69 -4.38 -12.35
C HIS A 198 -15.59 -5.87 -12.73
N HIS A 199 -15.37 -6.17 -14.01
CA HIS A 199 -15.26 -7.53 -14.54
C HIS A 199 -13.81 -7.97 -14.77
N ARG A 200 -12.83 -7.13 -14.42
CA ARG A 200 -11.41 -7.47 -14.60
C ARG A 200 -10.99 -8.51 -13.56
N PRO A 201 -10.28 -9.59 -13.95
CA PRO A 201 -9.96 -10.70 -13.06
C PRO A 201 -9.02 -10.32 -11.91
N ASP A 202 -8.26 -9.23 -12.06
CA ASP A 202 -7.35 -8.70 -11.06
C ASP A 202 -7.96 -7.57 -10.21
N VAL A 203 -9.27 -7.27 -10.40
CA VAL A 203 -10.02 -6.29 -9.61
C VAL A 203 -10.98 -7.01 -8.68
N HIS A 204 -10.70 -6.91 -7.38
CA HIS A 204 -11.48 -7.47 -6.29
C HIS A 204 -12.38 -6.37 -5.72
N LEU A 205 -13.69 -6.52 -5.91
CA LEU A 205 -14.68 -5.58 -5.38
C LEU A 205 -15.17 -6.03 -4.01
N LEU A 206 -14.80 -5.29 -2.97
CA LEU A 206 -15.21 -5.55 -1.58
C LEU A 206 -16.11 -4.41 -1.10
N PRO A 207 -17.44 -4.64 -0.96
CA PRO A 207 -18.38 -3.61 -0.52
C PRO A 207 -18.28 -3.38 0.99
N LEU A 208 -17.22 -2.68 1.42
CA LEU A 208 -17.00 -2.32 2.81
C LEU A 208 -17.61 -0.94 3.09
N ALA A 209 -18.50 -0.84 4.08
CA ALA A 209 -19.07 0.45 4.48
C ALA A 209 -17.98 1.46 4.90
N ARG A 210 -18.24 2.74 4.61
CA ARG A 210 -17.41 3.85 5.13
C ARG A 210 -17.65 4.01 6.62
N SER A 211 -16.62 4.41 7.35
CA SER A 211 -16.69 4.58 8.80
C SER A 211 -15.53 5.44 9.27
N ASP A 212 -15.81 6.31 10.23
CA ASP A 212 -14.83 7.16 10.88
C ASP A 212 -13.91 6.34 11.81
N ALA A 213 -14.42 5.22 12.32
CA ALA A 213 -13.63 4.23 13.02
C ALA A 213 -12.90 3.32 12.04
N TYR A 214 -11.65 3.00 12.35
CA TYR A 214 -10.90 1.96 11.64
C TYR A 214 -11.56 0.60 11.90
N LYS A 215 -12.22 0.08 10.87
CA LYS A 215 -12.87 -1.24 10.88
C LYS A 215 -12.45 -2.00 9.63
N GLY A 216 -11.16 -2.35 9.55
CA GLY A 216 -10.74 -3.45 8.70
C GLY A 216 -11.03 -4.72 9.48
N GLU A 217 -12.09 -5.45 9.14
CA GLU A 217 -12.33 -6.74 9.79
C GLU A 217 -11.12 -7.67 9.52
N PRO A 218 -10.67 -8.47 10.51
CA PRO A 218 -9.62 -9.45 10.28
C PRO A 218 -10.00 -10.35 9.10
N ASP A 219 -9.00 -10.67 8.27
CA ASP A 219 -9.16 -11.58 7.12
C ASP A 219 -10.12 -11.11 6.01
N LEU A 220 -10.44 -9.81 5.95
CA LEU A 220 -11.22 -9.22 4.84
C LEU A 220 -10.59 -9.51 3.47
N PHE A 221 -9.26 -9.64 3.40
CA PHE A 221 -8.53 -9.93 2.16
C PHE A 221 -8.36 -11.42 1.89
N HIS A 222 -9.00 -12.32 2.65
CA HIS A 222 -8.94 -13.75 2.43
C HIS A 222 -9.12 -14.15 0.95
N PRO A 223 -10.19 -13.76 0.23
CA PRO A 223 -10.37 -14.15 -1.16
C PRO A 223 -9.28 -13.57 -2.10
N VAL A 224 -8.71 -12.41 -1.75
CA VAL A 224 -7.63 -11.78 -2.51
C VAL A 224 -6.34 -12.60 -2.34
N PHE A 225 -6.02 -12.98 -1.11
CA PHE A 225 -4.83 -13.77 -0.82
C PHE A 225 -4.95 -15.19 -1.39
N GLU A 226 -6.11 -15.84 -1.28
CA GLU A 226 -6.36 -17.12 -1.95
C GLU A 226 -6.05 -17.05 -3.45
N ASP A 227 -6.53 -16.03 -4.15
CA ASP A 227 -6.28 -15.84 -5.57
C ASP A 227 -4.78 -15.66 -5.87
N ILE A 228 -4.07 -14.86 -5.06
CA ILE A 228 -2.61 -14.69 -5.19
C ILE A 228 -1.86 -16.03 -4.98
N PHE A 229 -2.25 -16.80 -3.97
CA PHE A 229 -1.63 -18.09 -3.65
C PHE A 229 -1.93 -19.17 -4.71
N LYS A 230 -3.14 -19.18 -5.29
CA LYS A 230 -3.54 -20.09 -6.37
C LYS A 230 -2.80 -19.79 -7.67
N ALA A 231 -2.68 -18.51 -8.04
CA ALA A 231 -2.04 -18.08 -9.29
C ALA A 231 -0.55 -18.46 -9.40
N THR A 232 0.09 -18.78 -8.28
CA THR A 232 1.51 -19.14 -8.19
C THR A 232 1.74 -20.64 -7.98
N GLY A 233 0.69 -21.47 -8.05
CA GLY A 233 0.79 -22.93 -7.93
C GLY A 233 0.91 -23.46 -6.50
N ALA A 234 0.73 -22.61 -5.48
CA ALA A 234 0.72 -23.02 -4.07
C ALA A 234 -0.68 -23.45 -3.57
N GLY A 235 -1.67 -23.54 -4.47
CA GLY A 235 -3.06 -23.87 -4.13
C GLY A 235 -3.19 -25.25 -3.45
N ASP A 236 -2.39 -26.23 -3.85
CA ASP A 236 -2.53 -27.62 -3.37
C ASP A 236 -2.20 -27.79 -1.87
N THR A 237 -1.44 -26.88 -1.26
CA THR A 237 -1.12 -26.89 0.18
C THR A 237 -2.09 -26.06 1.04
N LEU A 238 -2.97 -25.25 0.43
CA LEU A 238 -3.82 -24.28 1.13
C LEU A 238 -5.32 -24.62 1.10
N HIS A 239 -5.74 -25.63 0.33
CA HIS A 239 -7.14 -26.07 0.20
C HIS A 239 -7.73 -26.82 1.42
N GLY A 240 -7.00 -26.90 2.53
CA GLY A 240 -7.43 -27.57 3.76
C GLY A 240 -7.93 -26.63 4.87
N ILE A 241 -8.07 -25.33 4.60
CA ILE A 241 -8.48 -24.28 5.56
C ILE A 241 -9.82 -23.68 5.15
#